data_AF-A0A6G3MH91-F1
#
_entry.id   AF-A0A6G3MH91-F1
#
_cell.length_a   1.000
_cell.length_b   1.000
_cell.length_c   1.000
_cell.angle_alpha   90.00
_cell.angle_beta   90.00
_cell.angle_gamma   90.00
#
_symmetry.space_group_name_H-M   'P 1'
#
loop_
_entity.id
_entity.type
_entity.pdbx_description
1 polymer ?
#
loop_
_entity_poly.entity_id
_entity_poly.type
_entity_poly.pdbx_seq_one_letter_code
_entity_poly.pdbx_strand_id
1 'polypeptide(L)'
;LYDENKKLFELEEVDLMKDLCQLPCSSILRKLNDFLSRCRSAITNAHIVAEIAKSMPSVLFKEKKKIAILESLPELFKRLAISLAIPMGDFPKVDEYREKLKHLDFSKFPLLKPKLLEEVNKMMTEDIPKLMQRIPLEESSQPDKSMLKGGIFAKLVPSTTEEDSYAINPFDQDADAKLMMGGNEQEWVVKRFKSQYDEIFESLNPIDGKLSGTTVREYLNSTKLTRRILFAIWRLSDIDEDGELDSDEFALCKYLVDMQLNNINVPSELTPQLIPPSKRK
;
A
#
# COMPACT_ATOMS: atom_id res chain seq x y z
N LEU A 1 -6.06 18.93 -25.04
CA LEU A 1 -6.80 17.75 -24.56
C LEU A 1 -6.56 17.68 -23.08
N TYR A 2 -7.64 17.69 -22.29
CA TYR A 2 -7.61 17.94 -20.86
C TYR A 2 -6.77 16.90 -20.13
N ASP A 3 -5.77 17.40 -19.41
CA ASP A 3 -4.83 16.66 -18.55
C ASP A 3 -5.43 16.44 -17.14
N GLU A 4 -6.75 16.52 -17.01
CA GLU A 4 -7.49 16.55 -15.73
C GLU A 4 -7.19 15.32 -14.86
N ASN A 5 -6.88 14.18 -15.46
CA ASN A 5 -6.59 12.92 -14.76
C ASN A 5 -5.11 12.53 -14.79
N LYS A 6 -4.20 13.36 -15.31
CA LYS A 6 -2.78 12.99 -15.42
C LYS A 6 -2.17 12.65 -14.07
N LYS A 7 -2.46 13.44 -13.05
CA LYS A 7 -2.00 13.18 -11.68
C LYS A 7 -2.52 11.84 -11.15
N LEU A 8 -3.76 11.47 -11.51
CA LEU A 8 -4.32 10.17 -11.14
C LEU A 8 -3.60 9.03 -11.86
N PHE A 9 -3.34 9.16 -13.17
CA PHE A 9 -2.59 8.16 -13.93
C PHE A 9 -1.13 8.03 -13.44
N GLU A 10 -0.48 9.13 -13.05
CA GLU A 10 0.86 9.12 -12.47
C GLU A 10 0.87 8.42 -11.10
N LEU A 11 -0.16 8.63 -10.27
CA LEU A 11 -0.32 7.91 -8.99
C LEU A 11 -0.60 6.41 -9.20
N GLU A 12 -1.49 6.06 -10.12
CA GLU A 12 -1.76 4.65 -10.45
C GLU A 12 -0.53 3.95 -11.05
N GLU A 13 0.26 4.66 -11.87
CA GLU A 13 1.54 4.16 -12.39
C GLU A 13 2.52 3.88 -11.25
N VAL A 14 2.68 4.82 -10.31
CA VAL A 14 3.55 4.66 -9.13
C VAL A 14 3.13 3.45 -8.29
N ASP A 15 1.84 3.29 -8.00
CA ASP A 15 1.31 2.18 -7.20
C ASP A 15 1.51 0.83 -7.91
N LEU A 16 1.18 0.75 -9.20
CA LEU A 16 1.39 -0.45 -10.00
C LEU A 16 2.86 -0.86 -10.04
N MET A 17 3.75 0.10 -10.22
CA MET A 17 5.18 -0.18 -10.29
C MET A 17 5.75 -0.61 -8.93
N LYS A 18 5.25 -0.05 -7.81
CA LYS A 18 5.61 -0.51 -6.46
C LYS A 18 5.19 -1.97 -6.25
N ASP A 19 4.01 -2.35 -6.70
CA ASP A 19 3.54 -3.73 -6.66
C ASP A 19 4.39 -4.67 -7.53
N LEU A 20 4.77 -4.23 -8.74
CA LEU A 20 5.66 -4.98 -9.62
C LEU A 20 7.05 -5.20 -8.99
N CYS A 21 7.60 -4.19 -8.31
CA CYS A 21 8.87 -4.28 -7.60
C CYS A 21 8.83 -5.26 -6.42
N GLN A 22 7.65 -5.52 -5.84
CA GLN A 22 7.45 -6.50 -4.76
C GLN A 22 7.23 -7.93 -5.25
N LEU A 23 7.11 -8.17 -6.57
CA LEU A 23 6.92 -9.50 -7.14
C LEU A 23 8.02 -10.51 -6.77
N PRO A 24 9.32 -10.15 -6.73
CA PRO A 24 10.38 -11.07 -6.30
C PRO A 24 10.20 -11.53 -4.85
N CYS A 25 9.89 -10.63 -3.92
CA CYS A 25 9.59 -10.93 -2.51
C CYS A 25 8.34 -11.82 -2.42
N SER A 26 7.31 -11.43 -3.17
CA SER A 26 6.04 -12.16 -3.28
C SER A 26 6.25 -13.57 -3.86
N SER A 27 7.27 -13.78 -4.70
CA SER A 27 7.57 -15.08 -5.29
C SER A 27 8.14 -16.07 -4.27
N ILE A 28 8.97 -15.62 -3.33
CA ILE A 28 9.53 -16.46 -2.26
C ILE A 28 8.43 -16.82 -1.27
N LEU A 29 7.64 -15.83 -0.84
CA LEU A 29 6.49 -16.05 0.04
C LEU A 29 5.46 -16.98 -0.59
N ARG A 30 5.18 -16.84 -1.90
CA ARG A 30 4.33 -17.76 -2.64
C ARG A 30 4.89 -19.18 -2.65
N LYS A 31 6.18 -19.35 -2.97
CA LYS A 31 6.84 -20.67 -2.94
C LYS A 31 6.79 -21.31 -1.55
N LEU A 32 6.95 -20.53 -0.48
CA LEU A 32 6.82 -21.03 0.89
C LEU A 32 5.40 -21.42 1.24
N ASN A 33 4.40 -20.62 0.84
CA ASN A 33 2.99 -20.95 1.05
C ASN A 33 2.59 -22.22 0.28
N ASP A 34 3.04 -22.36 -0.97
CA ASP A 34 2.83 -23.56 -1.78
C ASP A 34 3.51 -24.78 -1.14
N PHE A 35 4.71 -24.61 -0.59
CA PHE A 35 5.42 -25.67 0.12
C PHE A 35 4.67 -26.10 1.39
N LEU A 36 4.18 -25.16 2.19
CA LEU A 36 3.37 -25.43 3.38
C LEU A 36 2.07 -26.17 3.05
N SER A 37 1.38 -25.77 1.97
CA SER A 37 0.20 -26.49 1.50
C SER A 37 0.55 -27.92 1.09
N ARG A 38 1.65 -28.13 0.36
CA ARG A 38 2.14 -29.47 0.02
C ARG A 38 2.49 -30.33 1.23
N CYS A 39 3.10 -29.75 2.28
CA CYS A 39 3.39 -30.46 3.52
C CYS A 39 2.10 -30.92 4.20
N ARG A 40 1.09 -30.06 4.31
CA ARG A 40 -0.23 -30.43 4.85
C ARG A 40 -0.89 -31.53 4.02
N SER A 41 -0.90 -31.42 2.69
CA SER A 41 -1.41 -32.48 1.82
C SER A 41 -0.65 -33.81 1.99
N ALA A 42 0.67 -33.78 2.17
CA ALA A 42 1.48 -34.97 2.39
C ALA A 42 1.17 -35.65 3.75
N ILE A 43 1.04 -34.85 4.81
CA ILE A 43 0.61 -35.32 6.15
C ILE A 43 -0.77 -35.95 6.05
N THR A 44 -1.73 -35.23 5.46
CA THR A 44 -3.10 -35.71 5.24
C THR A 44 -3.10 -37.06 4.49
N ASN A 45 -2.37 -37.16 3.38
CA ASN A 45 -2.28 -38.38 2.60
C ASN A 45 -1.65 -39.54 3.39
N ALA A 46 -0.61 -39.27 4.18
CA ALA A 46 0.01 -40.27 5.04
C ALA A 46 -0.97 -40.82 6.10
N HIS A 47 -1.76 -39.95 6.71
CA HIS A 47 -2.80 -40.34 7.66
C HIS A 47 -3.93 -41.14 7.00
N ILE A 48 -4.39 -40.74 5.82
CA ILE A 48 -5.40 -41.48 5.06
C ILE A 48 -4.90 -42.90 4.77
N VAL A 49 -3.71 -43.03 4.19
CA VAL A 49 -3.10 -44.32 3.84
C VAL A 49 -2.92 -45.21 5.07
N ALA A 50 -2.44 -44.64 6.19
CA ALA A 50 -2.26 -45.37 7.43
C ALA A 50 -3.57 -45.85 8.05
N GLU A 51 -4.63 -45.04 8.02
CA GLU A 51 -5.95 -45.42 8.56
C GLU A 51 -6.61 -46.49 7.68
N ILE A 52 -6.43 -46.42 6.35
CA ILE A 52 -6.84 -47.47 5.42
C ILE A 52 -6.09 -48.76 5.75
N ALA A 53 -4.76 -48.71 5.88
CA ALA A 53 -3.92 -49.87 6.22
C ALA A 53 -4.35 -50.52 7.54
N LYS A 54 -4.60 -49.71 8.57
CA LYS A 54 -5.07 -50.16 9.90
C LYS A 54 -6.44 -50.83 9.84
N SER A 55 -7.29 -50.41 8.90
CA SER A 55 -8.64 -50.94 8.71
C SER A 55 -8.68 -52.22 7.85
N MET A 56 -7.57 -52.63 7.23
CA MET A 56 -7.53 -53.80 6.35
C MET A 56 -7.38 -55.11 7.13
N PRO A 57 -8.19 -56.15 6.83
CA PRO A 57 -8.04 -57.46 7.44
C PRO A 57 -6.83 -58.20 6.85
N SER A 58 -6.14 -58.99 7.69
CA SER A 58 -4.91 -59.67 7.28
C SER A 58 -5.11 -60.77 6.23
N VAL A 59 -6.28 -61.45 6.21
CA VAL A 59 -6.47 -62.70 5.43
C VAL A 59 -7.78 -62.74 4.63
N LEU A 60 -8.95 -62.67 5.26
CA LEU A 60 -10.26 -62.85 4.59
C LEU A 60 -11.01 -61.54 4.32
N PHE A 61 -11.89 -61.53 3.31
CA PHE A 61 -12.81 -60.42 2.97
C PHE A 61 -12.16 -59.07 2.61
N LYS A 62 -10.92 -59.09 2.11
CA LYS A 62 -10.17 -57.88 1.72
C LYS A 62 -10.91 -57.03 0.69
N GLU A 63 -11.51 -57.65 -0.33
CA GLU A 63 -12.23 -56.94 -1.38
C GLU A 63 -13.50 -56.25 -0.85
N LYS A 64 -14.29 -56.96 -0.02
CA LYS A 64 -15.49 -56.39 0.62
C LYS A 64 -15.13 -55.22 1.53
N LYS A 65 -14.03 -55.34 2.29
CA LYS A 65 -13.56 -54.24 3.16
C LYS A 65 -13.06 -53.05 2.34
N LYS A 66 -12.36 -53.29 1.23
CA LYS A 66 -11.90 -52.25 0.31
C LYS A 66 -13.07 -51.43 -0.23
N ILE A 67 -14.14 -52.06 -0.70
CA ILE A 67 -15.36 -51.37 -1.16
C ILE A 67 -15.94 -50.50 -0.03
N ALA A 68 -16.12 -51.06 1.17
CA ALA A 68 -16.64 -50.32 2.32
C ALA A 68 -15.75 -49.11 2.70
N ILE A 69 -14.42 -49.25 2.64
CA ILE A 69 -13.48 -48.16 2.88
C ILE A 69 -13.66 -47.05 1.85
N LEU A 70 -13.74 -47.40 0.56
CA LEU A 70 -13.95 -46.44 -0.52
C LEU A 70 -15.27 -45.67 -0.38
N GLU A 71 -16.33 -46.33 0.07
CA GLU A 71 -17.62 -45.69 0.38
C GLU A 71 -17.50 -44.70 1.54
N SER A 72 -16.78 -45.06 2.61
CA SER A 72 -16.59 -44.24 3.82
C SER A 72 -15.49 -43.16 3.74
N LEU A 73 -14.86 -42.98 2.58
CA LEU A 73 -13.82 -41.95 2.37
C LEU A 73 -14.25 -40.52 2.76
N PRO A 74 -15.46 -40.03 2.43
CA PRO A 74 -15.89 -38.69 2.82
C PRO A 74 -15.89 -38.48 4.34
N GLU A 75 -16.40 -39.46 5.08
CA GLU A 75 -16.45 -39.42 6.55
C GLU A 75 -15.05 -39.52 7.15
N LEU A 76 -14.19 -40.36 6.57
CA LEU A 76 -12.78 -40.44 6.96
C LEU A 76 -12.09 -39.08 6.81
N PHE A 77 -12.30 -38.39 5.69
CA PHE A 77 -11.67 -37.09 5.43
C PHE A 77 -12.16 -36.03 6.42
N LYS A 78 -13.47 -35.94 6.65
CA LYS A 78 -14.04 -35.01 7.65
C LYS A 78 -13.47 -35.25 9.04
N ARG A 79 -13.33 -36.51 9.45
CA ARG A 79 -12.76 -36.88 10.74
C ARG A 79 -11.30 -36.50 10.85
N LEU A 80 -10.50 -36.76 9.80
CA LEU A 80 -9.09 -36.39 9.76
C LEU A 80 -8.89 -34.86 9.71
N ALA A 81 -9.74 -34.13 9.01
CA ALA A 81 -9.67 -32.67 8.93
C ALA A 81 -9.79 -32.04 10.32
N ILE A 82 -10.73 -32.52 11.14
CA ILE A 82 -10.89 -32.08 12.53
C ILE A 82 -9.70 -32.53 13.38
N SER A 83 -9.33 -33.81 13.31
CA SER A 83 -8.27 -34.38 14.15
C SER A 83 -6.88 -33.78 13.91
N LEU A 84 -6.59 -33.39 12.67
CA LEU A 84 -5.28 -32.83 12.28
C LEU A 84 -5.29 -31.30 12.21
N ALA A 85 -6.46 -30.67 12.44
CA ALA A 85 -6.67 -29.24 12.23
C ALA A 85 -6.23 -28.76 10.83
N ILE A 86 -6.55 -29.54 9.79
CA ILE A 86 -6.23 -29.23 8.40
C ILE A 86 -7.52 -28.84 7.65
N PRO A 87 -7.55 -27.73 6.91
CA PRO A 87 -8.71 -27.33 6.12
C PRO A 87 -9.08 -28.39 5.07
N MET A 88 -10.38 -28.57 4.82
CA MET A 88 -10.87 -29.49 3.78
C MET A 88 -10.34 -29.18 2.36
N GLY A 89 -9.89 -27.94 2.11
CA GLY A 89 -9.28 -27.56 0.83
C GLY A 89 -7.92 -28.21 0.55
N ASP A 90 -7.18 -28.61 1.60
CA ASP A 90 -5.90 -29.33 1.46
C ASP A 90 -6.09 -30.85 1.30
N PHE A 91 -7.33 -31.35 1.39
CA PHE A 91 -7.67 -32.75 1.15
C PHE A 91 -7.87 -33.01 -0.34
N PRO A 92 -7.52 -34.21 -0.83
CA PRO A 92 -7.81 -34.58 -2.21
C PRO A 92 -9.32 -34.67 -2.42
N LYS A 93 -9.78 -34.38 -3.64
CA LYS A 93 -11.18 -34.58 -4.01
C LYS A 93 -11.54 -36.06 -3.91
N VAL A 94 -12.66 -36.35 -3.25
CA VAL A 94 -13.05 -37.72 -2.90
C VAL A 94 -13.15 -38.62 -4.13
N ASP A 95 -13.83 -38.18 -5.19
CA ASP A 95 -14.05 -39.01 -6.37
C ASP A 95 -12.74 -39.32 -7.12
N GLU A 96 -11.91 -38.29 -7.34
CA GLU A 96 -10.59 -38.45 -7.98
C GLU A 96 -9.67 -39.36 -7.16
N TYR A 97 -9.73 -39.27 -5.83
CA TYR A 97 -8.92 -40.10 -4.93
C TYR A 97 -9.45 -41.54 -4.87
N ARG A 98 -10.77 -41.73 -4.90
CA ARG A 98 -11.43 -43.04 -4.95
C ARG A 98 -11.03 -43.80 -6.20
N GLU A 99 -11.03 -43.17 -7.38
CA GLU A 99 -10.57 -43.80 -8.63
C GLU A 99 -9.11 -44.25 -8.54
N LYS A 100 -8.23 -43.42 -7.99
CA LYS A 100 -6.81 -43.79 -7.79
C LYS A 100 -6.66 -44.98 -6.84
N LEU A 101 -7.44 -45.04 -5.77
CA LEU A 101 -7.39 -46.12 -4.79
C LEU A 101 -7.97 -47.45 -5.29
N LYS A 102 -8.94 -47.44 -6.22
CA LYS A 102 -9.57 -48.68 -6.75
C LYS A 102 -8.54 -49.67 -7.30
N HIS A 103 -7.46 -49.20 -7.91
CA HIS A 103 -6.45 -50.04 -8.53
C HIS A 103 -5.30 -50.45 -7.59
N LEU A 104 -5.30 -49.97 -6.34
CA LEU A 104 -4.23 -50.23 -5.38
C LEU A 104 -4.57 -51.38 -4.43
N ASP A 105 -3.53 -52.09 -3.97
CA ASP A 105 -3.63 -53.11 -2.94
C ASP A 105 -3.36 -52.49 -1.55
N PHE A 106 -4.44 -52.34 -0.78
CA PHE A 106 -4.38 -51.70 0.54
C PHE A 106 -3.62 -52.54 1.58
N SER A 107 -3.43 -53.85 1.36
CA SER A 107 -2.63 -54.68 2.27
C SER A 107 -1.14 -54.31 2.25
N LYS A 108 -0.68 -53.61 1.20
CA LYS A 108 0.70 -53.15 1.04
C LYS A 108 0.91 -51.74 1.58
N PHE A 109 -0.14 -51.08 2.06
CA PHE A 109 -0.03 -49.71 2.53
C PHE A 109 0.79 -49.65 3.83
N PRO A 110 1.77 -48.73 3.91
CA PRO A 110 2.57 -48.58 5.10
C PRO A 110 1.72 -47.99 6.24
N LEU A 111 2.05 -48.40 7.47
CA LEU A 111 1.57 -47.72 8.67
C LEU A 111 2.31 -46.39 8.86
N LEU A 112 1.70 -45.53 9.67
CA LEU A 112 2.24 -44.23 10.01
C LEU A 112 3.60 -44.38 10.71
N LYS A 113 4.58 -43.58 10.30
CA LYS A 113 5.90 -43.50 10.94
C LYS A 113 5.98 -42.20 11.75
N PRO A 114 5.84 -42.24 13.10
CA PRO A 114 5.73 -41.04 13.92
C PRO A 114 6.92 -40.08 13.75
N LYS A 115 8.14 -40.63 13.67
CA LYS A 115 9.38 -39.84 13.49
C LYS A 115 9.35 -38.94 12.26
N LEU A 116 8.86 -39.45 11.12
CA LEU A 116 8.79 -38.67 9.88
C LEU A 116 7.76 -37.54 9.97
N LEU A 117 6.65 -37.76 10.68
CA LEU A 117 5.66 -36.71 10.91
C LEU A 117 6.18 -35.63 11.85
N GLU A 118 6.90 -36.04 12.89
CA GLU A 118 7.51 -35.11 13.84
C GLU A 118 8.51 -34.18 13.15
N GLU A 119 9.34 -34.72 12.25
CA GLU A 119 10.28 -33.91 11.45
C GLU A 119 9.56 -32.89 10.55
N VAL A 120 8.50 -33.29 9.85
CA VAL A 120 7.73 -32.36 8.99
C VAL A 120 6.99 -31.32 9.83
N ASN A 121 6.38 -31.72 10.96
CA ASN A 121 5.70 -30.80 11.86
C ASN A 121 6.66 -29.78 12.45
N LYS A 122 7.84 -30.23 12.93
CA LYS A 122 8.89 -29.35 13.43
C LYS A 122 9.32 -28.33 12.38
N MET A 123 9.55 -28.78 11.14
CA MET A 123 9.89 -27.89 10.04
C MET A 123 8.80 -26.83 9.81
N MET A 124 7.52 -27.22 9.85
CA MET A 124 6.40 -26.29 9.67
C MET A 124 6.25 -25.29 10.83
N THR A 125 6.47 -25.71 12.07
CA THR A 125 6.21 -24.88 13.25
C THR A 125 7.42 -24.07 13.72
N GLU A 126 8.64 -24.50 13.40
CA GLU A 126 9.87 -23.84 13.85
C GLU A 126 10.71 -23.28 12.70
N ASP A 127 11.05 -24.10 11.71
CA ASP A 127 12.07 -23.73 10.72
C ASP A 127 11.54 -22.75 9.68
N ILE A 128 10.30 -22.97 9.18
CA ILE A 128 9.67 -22.07 8.20
C ILE A 128 9.41 -20.68 8.77
N PRO A 129 8.84 -20.51 9.98
CA PRO A 129 8.68 -19.19 10.58
C PRO A 129 10.01 -18.44 10.76
N LYS A 130 11.08 -19.13 11.19
CA LYS A 130 12.43 -18.55 11.28
C LYS A 130 12.95 -18.11 9.90
N LEU A 131 12.66 -18.86 8.84
CA LEU A 131 13.01 -18.49 7.47
C LEU A 131 12.22 -17.26 7.02
N MET A 132 10.91 -17.20 7.28
CA MET A 132 10.06 -16.07 6.94
C MET A 132 10.52 -14.76 7.57
N GLN A 133 11.04 -14.80 8.81
CA GLN A 133 11.59 -13.62 9.49
C GLN A 133 12.91 -13.12 8.88
N ARG A 134 13.65 -13.97 8.16
CA ARG A 134 14.94 -13.61 7.54
C ARG A 134 14.79 -13.06 6.14
N ILE A 135 13.70 -13.36 5.44
CA ILE A 135 13.46 -12.88 4.06
C ILE A 135 13.53 -11.34 3.94
N PRO A 136 12.88 -10.55 4.82
CA PRO A 136 13.01 -9.10 4.77
C PRO A 136 14.44 -8.57 5.04
N LEU A 137 15.27 -9.34 5.75
CA LEU A 137 16.64 -8.96 6.12
C LEU A 137 17.67 -9.29 5.03
N GLU A 138 17.42 -10.30 4.20
CA GLU A 138 18.29 -10.61 3.05
C GLU A 138 18.16 -9.57 1.93
N GLU A 139 16.98 -8.97 1.75
CA GLU A 139 16.74 -7.96 0.70
C GLU A 139 17.34 -6.59 1.04
N SER A 140 17.37 -6.19 2.31
CA SER A 140 18.07 -4.96 2.73
C SER A 140 19.59 -5.06 2.58
N SER A 141 20.12 -6.29 2.49
CA SER A 141 21.55 -6.57 2.37
C SER A 141 22.01 -6.73 0.91
N GLN A 142 21.09 -6.93 -0.05
CA GLN A 142 21.38 -7.03 -1.49
C GLN A 142 20.28 -6.36 -2.36
N PRO A 143 20.13 -5.02 -2.31
CA PRO A 143 19.17 -4.29 -3.16
C PRO A 143 19.45 -4.40 -4.67
N ASP A 144 20.66 -4.84 -5.05
CA ASP A 144 21.12 -4.89 -6.45
C ASP A 144 20.62 -6.11 -7.25
N LYS A 145 20.19 -7.21 -6.61
CA LYS A 145 19.90 -8.47 -7.32
C LYS A 145 18.43 -8.78 -7.55
N SER A 146 17.52 -8.18 -6.79
CA SER A 146 16.09 -8.50 -6.85
C SER A 146 15.22 -7.36 -7.40
N MET A 147 15.67 -6.11 -7.33
CA MET A 147 14.88 -4.98 -7.79
C MET A 147 15.01 -4.81 -9.32
N LEU A 148 13.89 -4.61 -10.02
CA LEU A 148 13.89 -4.31 -11.45
C LEU A 148 14.60 -2.98 -11.67
N LYS A 149 15.89 -3.02 -12.01
CA LYS A 149 16.70 -1.83 -12.32
C LYS A 149 16.64 -1.51 -13.82
N GLY A 150 16.33 -0.25 -14.14
CA GLY A 150 16.34 0.30 -15.50
C GLY A 150 14.95 0.51 -16.11
N GLY A 151 14.87 1.42 -17.10
CA GLY A 151 13.63 1.78 -17.78
C GLY A 151 12.71 2.68 -16.95
N ILE A 152 11.40 2.46 -17.05
CA ILE A 152 10.35 3.26 -16.38
C ILE A 152 10.47 3.19 -14.83
N PHE A 153 11.09 2.13 -14.30
CA PHE A 153 11.24 1.87 -12.87
C PHE A 153 12.30 2.73 -12.15
N ALA A 154 13.12 3.48 -12.89
CA ALA A 154 14.16 4.33 -12.30
C ALA A 154 13.61 5.44 -11.38
N LYS A 155 12.36 5.87 -11.59
CA LYS A 155 11.68 6.91 -10.79
C LYS A 155 11.29 6.50 -9.37
N LEU A 156 11.36 5.21 -9.04
CA LEU A 156 10.74 4.65 -7.82
C LEU A 156 11.74 4.09 -6.80
N VAL A 157 13.04 4.20 -7.09
CA VAL A 157 14.08 3.83 -6.13
C VAL A 157 14.17 4.94 -5.08
N PRO A 158 13.92 4.66 -3.78
CA PRO A 158 14.27 5.61 -2.73
C PRO A 158 15.79 5.74 -2.74
N SER A 159 16.28 6.90 -3.17
CA SER A 159 17.69 7.25 -3.23
C SER A 159 18.36 6.98 -1.88
N THR A 160 19.18 5.92 -1.80
CA THR A 160 20.00 5.62 -0.61
C THR A 160 21.48 5.88 -0.86
N THR A 161 21.84 6.48 -1.99
CA THR A 161 23.20 6.94 -2.28
C THR A 161 23.15 8.30 -2.98
N GLU A 162 23.96 9.22 -2.48
CA GLU A 162 24.04 10.64 -2.88
C GLU A 162 24.38 10.87 -4.36
N GLU A 163 24.77 9.82 -5.10
CA GLU A 163 25.20 9.93 -6.50
C GLU A 163 24.06 9.73 -7.52
N ASP A 164 22.87 9.29 -7.11
CA ASP A 164 21.70 9.13 -8.00
C ASP A 164 20.55 10.12 -7.66
N SER A 165 20.92 11.34 -7.24
CA SER A 165 20.02 12.45 -6.88
C SER A 165 19.14 12.99 -8.03
N TYR A 166 19.19 12.42 -9.24
CA TYR A 166 18.53 12.97 -10.43
C TYR A 166 17.14 12.37 -10.73
N ALA A 167 16.54 11.63 -9.79
CA ALA A 167 15.14 11.20 -9.91
C ALA A 167 14.12 12.29 -9.49
N ILE A 168 14.56 13.49 -9.13
CA ILE A 168 13.71 14.68 -9.16
C ILE A 168 13.62 15.10 -10.62
N ASN A 169 12.42 15.03 -11.21
CA ASN A 169 12.19 15.53 -12.57
C ASN A 169 12.66 17.00 -12.63
N PRO A 170 13.72 17.32 -13.38
CA PRO A 170 14.32 18.67 -13.39
C PRO A 170 13.42 19.73 -14.05
N PHE A 171 12.22 19.33 -14.51
CA PHE A 171 11.18 20.20 -15.08
C PHE A 171 9.87 20.16 -14.28
N ASP A 172 9.86 19.55 -13.10
CA ASP A 172 8.72 19.66 -12.19
C ASP A 172 8.64 21.11 -11.71
N GLN A 173 7.57 21.82 -12.11
CA GLN A 173 7.41 23.26 -11.83
C GLN A 173 7.37 23.58 -10.34
N ASP A 174 7.16 22.55 -9.50
CA ASP A 174 7.12 22.64 -8.05
C ASP A 174 8.42 22.16 -7.38
N ALA A 175 9.44 21.71 -8.12
CA ALA A 175 10.71 21.22 -7.56
C ALA A 175 11.46 22.30 -6.78
N ASP A 176 11.48 23.52 -7.30
CA ASP A 176 12.10 24.68 -6.64
C ASP A 176 11.37 25.09 -5.36
N ALA A 177 10.03 24.94 -5.34
CA ALA A 177 9.23 25.15 -4.14
C ALA A 177 9.48 24.05 -3.09
N LYS A 178 9.64 22.79 -3.52
CA LYS A 178 9.91 21.65 -2.65
C LYS A 178 11.30 21.69 -2.01
N LEU A 179 12.30 22.18 -2.74
CA LEU A 179 13.69 22.32 -2.26
C LEU A 179 13.86 23.49 -1.27
N MET A 180 13.05 24.55 -1.38
CA MET A 180 13.00 25.64 -0.41
C MET A 180 12.15 25.31 0.83
N MET A 181 11.24 24.34 0.75
CA MET A 181 10.37 23.86 1.85
C MET A 181 11.04 22.86 2.81
N GLY A 182 12.31 23.13 3.17
CA GLY A 182 12.98 22.42 4.26
C GLY A 182 12.42 22.85 5.63
N GLY A 183 11.36 22.21 6.12
CA GLY A 183 10.97 22.28 7.53
C GLY A 183 9.47 22.15 7.82
N ASN A 184 9.11 21.11 8.58
CA ASN A 184 7.85 20.84 9.29
C ASN A 184 6.52 21.15 8.55
N GLU A 185 5.83 20.09 8.14
CA GLU A 185 4.55 20.09 7.42
C GLU A 185 3.35 20.78 8.12
N GLN A 186 3.51 21.32 9.34
CA GLN A 186 2.41 21.80 10.19
C GLN A 186 2.34 23.32 10.39
N GLU A 187 3.40 24.08 10.09
CA GLU A 187 3.45 25.52 10.41
C GLU A 187 2.85 26.38 9.27
N TRP A 188 1.94 27.31 9.61
CA TRP A 188 1.37 28.24 8.64
C TRP A 188 2.43 29.27 8.20
N VAL A 189 2.83 29.22 6.93
CA VAL A 189 3.97 30.00 6.41
C VAL A 189 3.75 31.50 6.53
N VAL A 190 2.49 31.95 6.37
CA VAL A 190 2.09 33.36 6.46
C VAL A 190 2.18 33.89 7.90
N LYS A 191 2.22 33.02 8.92
CA LYS A 191 2.32 33.41 10.34
C LYS A 191 3.51 34.33 10.63
N ARG A 192 4.64 34.14 9.92
CA ARG A 192 5.86 34.97 10.08
C ARG A 192 5.70 36.40 9.56
N PHE A 193 4.82 36.60 8.60
CA PHE A 193 4.57 37.88 7.95
C PHE A 193 3.27 38.55 8.43
N LYS A 194 2.44 37.81 9.16
CA LYS A 194 1.12 38.23 9.64
C LYS A 194 1.13 39.60 10.31
N SER A 195 2.08 39.90 11.22
CA SER A 195 2.11 41.21 11.89
C SER A 195 2.25 42.40 10.94
N GLN A 196 3.04 42.26 9.86
CA GLN A 196 3.19 43.32 8.85
C GLN A 196 1.93 43.44 7.97
N TYR A 197 1.26 42.32 7.71
CA TYR A 197 0.05 42.30 6.91
C TYR A 197 -1.16 42.81 7.69
N ASP A 198 -1.21 42.54 9.00
CA ASP A 198 -2.22 43.07 9.92
C ASP A 198 -2.11 44.60 10.03
N GLU A 199 -0.90 45.18 10.03
CA GLU A 199 -0.73 46.66 9.97
C GLU A 199 -1.37 47.26 8.70
N ILE A 200 -1.22 46.59 7.56
CA ILE A 200 -1.83 47.01 6.30
C ILE A 200 -3.35 46.80 6.37
N PHE A 201 -3.81 45.67 6.91
CA PHE A 201 -5.22 45.36 7.09
C PHE A 201 -5.93 46.46 7.90
N GLU A 202 -5.37 46.84 9.04
CA GLU A 202 -5.89 47.93 9.88
C GLU A 202 -5.88 49.28 9.15
N SER A 203 -4.85 49.56 8.35
CA SER A 203 -4.77 50.80 7.57
C SER A 203 -5.88 50.95 6.51
N LEU A 204 -6.48 49.82 6.10
CA LEU A 204 -7.59 49.79 5.14
C LEU A 204 -8.97 49.96 5.81
N ASN A 205 -9.02 50.22 7.12
CA ASN A 205 -10.22 50.44 7.93
C ASN A 205 -11.25 49.31 7.81
N PRO A 206 -10.97 48.13 8.40
CA PRO A 206 -11.90 47.01 8.39
C PRO A 206 -13.19 47.38 9.14
N ILE A 207 -14.34 46.90 8.62
CA ILE A 207 -15.64 47.06 9.25
C ILE A 207 -15.99 45.71 9.87
N ASP A 208 -16.23 45.67 11.19
CA ASP A 208 -16.51 44.44 11.94
C ASP A 208 -15.40 43.36 11.81
N GLY A 209 -14.14 43.80 11.68
CA GLY A 209 -12.99 42.90 11.54
C GLY A 209 -12.87 42.24 10.16
N LYS A 210 -13.58 42.74 9.16
CA LYS A 210 -13.52 42.29 7.77
C LYS A 210 -13.32 43.44 6.78
N LEU A 211 -12.67 43.14 5.66
CA LEU A 211 -12.56 44.04 4.53
C LEU A 211 -13.53 43.60 3.43
N SER A 212 -14.39 44.53 3.00
CA SER A 212 -15.31 44.27 1.89
C SER A 212 -14.53 44.01 0.59
N GLY A 213 -15.04 43.12 -0.25
CA GLY A 213 -14.42 42.79 -1.54
C GLY A 213 -14.26 43.99 -2.50
N THR A 214 -14.98 45.09 -2.31
CA THR A 214 -14.74 46.35 -3.03
C THR A 214 -13.43 47.01 -2.59
N THR A 215 -13.21 47.15 -1.28
CA THR A 215 -11.99 47.71 -0.68
C THR A 215 -10.76 46.89 -1.04
N VAL A 216 -10.87 45.56 -0.94
CA VAL A 216 -9.77 44.66 -1.30
C VAL A 216 -9.48 44.73 -2.81
N ARG A 217 -10.50 44.82 -3.67
CA ARG A 217 -10.30 44.96 -5.11
C ARG A 217 -9.58 46.26 -5.47
N GLU A 218 -9.90 47.37 -4.82
CA GLU A 218 -9.20 48.65 -5.00
C GLU A 218 -7.74 48.54 -4.58
N TYR A 219 -7.48 47.92 -3.42
CA TYR A 219 -6.12 47.62 -2.96
C TYR A 219 -5.35 46.75 -3.96
N LEU A 220 -5.94 45.64 -4.42
CA LEU A 220 -5.33 44.72 -5.38
C LEU A 220 -5.06 45.38 -6.73
N ASN A 221 -5.92 46.28 -7.21
CA ASN A 221 -5.68 47.02 -8.44
C ASN A 221 -4.45 47.94 -8.34
N SER A 222 -4.07 48.39 -7.14
CA SER A 222 -2.87 49.21 -6.93
C SER A 222 -1.55 48.44 -7.12
N THR A 223 -1.59 47.10 -7.01
CA THR A 223 -0.42 46.21 -7.09
C THR A 223 0.12 45.98 -8.50
N LYS A 224 -0.55 46.54 -9.53
CA LYS A 224 -0.20 46.45 -10.96
C LYS A 224 -0.16 45.02 -11.53
N LEU A 225 -0.75 44.05 -10.84
CA LEU A 225 -0.91 42.69 -11.34
C LEU A 225 -2.03 42.61 -12.39
N THR A 226 -1.96 41.62 -13.28
CA THR A 226 -3.02 41.44 -14.30
C THR A 226 -4.33 40.98 -13.66
N ARG A 227 -5.48 41.39 -14.22
CA ARG A 227 -6.81 41.01 -13.70
C ARG A 227 -6.99 39.50 -13.54
N ARG A 228 -6.40 38.70 -14.45
CA ARG A 228 -6.46 37.24 -14.38
C ARG A 228 -5.82 36.70 -13.11
N ILE A 229 -4.66 37.25 -12.72
CA ILE A 229 -3.93 36.82 -11.53
C ILE A 229 -4.62 37.34 -10.27
N LEU A 230 -5.08 38.59 -10.28
CA LEU A 230 -5.85 39.15 -9.16
C LEU A 230 -7.11 38.34 -8.85
N PHE A 231 -7.81 37.86 -9.89
CA PHE A 231 -8.97 37.00 -9.74
C PHE A 231 -8.60 35.63 -9.14
N ALA A 232 -7.47 35.05 -9.57
CA ALA A 232 -6.97 33.80 -9.01
C ALA A 232 -6.59 33.95 -7.53
N ILE A 233 -5.87 35.02 -7.17
CA ILE A 233 -5.50 35.33 -5.79
C ILE A 233 -6.76 35.53 -4.92
N TRP A 234 -7.73 36.30 -5.39
CA TRP A 234 -9.00 36.51 -4.69
C TRP A 234 -9.69 35.18 -4.38
N ARG A 235 -9.88 34.34 -5.40
CA ARG A 235 -10.52 33.01 -5.25
C ARG A 235 -9.77 32.09 -4.30
N LEU A 236 -8.46 32.23 -4.19
CA LEU A 236 -7.62 31.45 -3.28
C LEU A 236 -7.58 32.05 -1.86
N SER A 237 -8.01 33.29 -1.67
CA SER A 237 -7.92 33.97 -0.37
C SER A 237 -9.25 34.01 0.38
N ASP A 238 -10.36 34.09 -0.35
CA ASP A 238 -11.74 34.02 0.16
C ASP A 238 -12.12 32.54 0.37
N ILE A 239 -11.78 31.98 1.54
CA ILE A 239 -11.85 30.53 1.80
C ILE A 239 -13.26 30.10 2.17
N ASP A 240 -14.02 30.97 2.85
CA ASP A 240 -15.42 30.74 3.20
C ASP A 240 -16.42 31.27 2.16
N GLU A 241 -15.92 31.85 1.06
CA GLU A 241 -16.71 32.34 -0.08
C GLU A 241 -17.79 33.35 0.33
N ASP A 242 -17.50 34.15 1.36
CA ASP A 242 -18.44 35.13 1.91
C ASP A 242 -18.37 36.51 1.19
N GLY A 243 -17.37 36.69 0.33
CA GLY A 243 -17.18 37.90 -0.47
C GLY A 243 -16.49 39.05 0.27
N GLU A 244 -16.06 38.80 1.50
CA GLU A 244 -15.27 39.69 2.36
C GLU A 244 -13.97 38.96 2.74
N LEU A 245 -12.96 39.66 3.26
CA LEU A 245 -11.75 38.99 3.79
C LEU A 245 -11.54 39.38 5.24
N ASP A 246 -11.39 38.38 6.10
CA ASP A 246 -10.91 38.60 7.47
C ASP A 246 -9.39 38.84 7.52
N SER A 247 -8.84 39.10 8.71
CA SER A 247 -7.40 39.37 8.91
C SER A 247 -6.50 38.20 8.47
N ASP A 248 -6.95 36.95 8.62
CA ASP A 248 -6.16 35.77 8.24
C ASP A 248 -6.18 35.56 6.72
N GLU A 249 -7.32 35.79 6.09
CA GLU A 249 -7.51 35.71 4.64
C GLU A 249 -6.84 36.85 3.90
N PHE A 250 -6.87 38.06 4.47
CA PHE A 250 -6.13 39.19 3.92
C PHE A 250 -4.61 38.96 4.00
N ALA A 251 -4.12 38.38 5.10
CA ALA A 251 -2.71 38.01 5.21
C ALA A 251 -2.30 36.98 4.14
N LEU A 252 -3.16 36.00 3.86
CA LEU A 252 -2.96 35.04 2.76
C LEU A 252 -2.98 35.74 1.39
N CYS A 253 -3.96 36.61 1.15
CA CYS A 253 -4.10 37.41 -0.07
C CYS A 253 -2.84 38.23 -0.35
N LYS A 254 -2.34 38.94 0.67
CA LYS A 254 -1.13 39.76 0.58
C LYS A 254 0.11 38.91 0.31
N TYR A 255 0.21 37.76 0.97
CA TYR A 255 1.30 36.83 0.75
C TYR A 255 1.35 36.33 -0.71
N LEU A 256 0.19 35.96 -1.29
CA LEU A 256 0.09 35.53 -2.68
C LEU A 256 0.42 36.65 -3.67
N VAL A 257 0.04 37.90 -3.36
CA VAL A 257 0.46 39.08 -4.13
C VAL A 257 1.98 39.25 -4.08
N ASP A 258 2.60 39.13 -2.90
CA ASP A 258 4.05 39.26 -2.75
C ASP A 258 4.81 38.15 -3.47
N MET A 259 4.28 36.92 -3.48
CA MET A 259 4.83 35.83 -4.30
C MET A 259 4.83 36.20 -5.78
N GLN A 260 3.70 36.72 -6.29
CA GLN A 260 3.59 37.11 -7.68
C GLN A 260 4.52 38.28 -8.05
N LEU A 261 4.68 39.26 -7.15
CA LEU A 261 5.61 40.39 -7.34
C LEU A 261 7.07 39.95 -7.35
N ASN A 262 7.41 38.86 -6.66
CA ASN A 262 8.72 38.23 -6.68
C ASN A 262 8.92 37.25 -7.87
N ASN A 263 8.04 37.29 -8.89
CA ASN A 263 8.02 36.41 -10.06
C ASN A 263 7.82 34.91 -9.75
N ILE A 264 7.25 34.60 -8.59
CA ILE A 264 6.83 33.24 -8.25
C ILE A 264 5.39 33.07 -8.73
N ASN A 265 5.12 32.01 -9.51
CA ASN A 265 3.76 31.76 -9.99
C ASN A 265 2.84 31.41 -8.82
N VAL A 266 1.68 32.07 -8.77
CA VAL A 266 0.62 31.75 -7.80
C VAL A 266 0.12 30.32 -8.09
N PRO A 267 0.09 29.42 -7.09
CA PRO A 267 -0.38 28.05 -7.26
C PRO A 267 -1.87 28.01 -7.65
N SER A 268 -2.27 26.99 -8.42
CA SER A 268 -3.67 26.84 -8.84
C SER A 268 -4.60 26.34 -7.74
N GLU A 269 -4.05 25.76 -6.68
CA GLU A 269 -4.77 25.24 -5.51
C GLU A 269 -4.01 25.63 -4.23
N LEU A 270 -4.73 25.91 -3.15
CA LEU A 270 -4.10 26.17 -1.85
C LEU A 270 -3.53 24.88 -1.29
N THR A 271 -2.23 24.86 -0.98
CA THR A 271 -1.66 23.80 -0.16
C THR A 271 -2.12 23.94 1.29
N PRO A 272 -2.24 22.84 2.07
CA PRO A 272 -2.68 22.88 3.47
C PRO A 272 -1.87 23.82 4.38
N GLN A 273 -0.64 24.13 3.99
CA GLN A 273 0.29 25.01 4.72
C GLN A 273 0.02 26.50 4.49
N LEU A 274 -0.69 26.87 3.42
CA LEU A 274 -1.10 28.26 3.14
C LEU A 274 -2.47 28.57 3.76
N ILE A 275 -3.28 27.54 4.04
CA ILE A 275 -4.57 27.68 4.69
C ILE A 275 -4.35 28.14 6.14
N PRO A 276 -4.97 29.27 6.56
CA PRO A 276 -4.94 29.72 7.94
C PRO A 276 -5.39 28.60 8.89
N PRO A 277 -4.69 28.39 10.03
CA PRO A 277 -5.04 27.33 10.97
C PRO A 277 -6.51 27.34 11.40
N SER A 278 -7.10 28.53 11.51
CA SER A 278 -8.50 28.78 11.84
C SER A 278 -9.50 28.20 10.85
N LYS A 279 -9.09 28.01 9.58
CA LYS A 279 -9.94 27.54 8.46
C LYS A 279 -9.49 26.19 7.88
N ARG A 280 -8.57 25.47 8.54
CA ARG A 280 -8.20 24.09 8.16
C ARG A 280 -9.35 23.14 8.56
N LYS A 281 -9.89 22.39 7.59
CA LYS A 281 -10.84 21.29 7.84
C LYS A 281 -10.11 20.04 8.31
#